data_AF-A0A2E3A545-F1
#
_entry.id   AF-A0A2E3A545-F1
#
_cell.length_a   1.000
_cell.length_b   1.000
_cell.length_c   1.000
_cell.angle_alpha   90.00
_cell.angle_beta   90.00
_cell.angle_gamma   90.00
#
_symmetry.space_group_name_H-M   'P 1'
#
loop_
_entity.id
_entity.type
_entity.pdbx_description
1 polymer ?
#
loop_
_entity_poly.entity_id
_entity_poly.type
_entity_poly.pdbx_seq_one_letter_code
_entity_poly.pdbx_strand_id
1 'polypeptide(L)'
;MTNTEMATTSVTGKGKIGTGNSLEQGMREPGYIPERSRGGRRKGGFTLIELLVVLAIISLMAGLSIGAFREARRNYGLAASAGEIQSIFRRARNQSIANGTSSFVVVEPKKSSIWAQSFETMGEWSFEGGGAEDDGVDGYGGPRMVGGEYIDGRLGQGVSFRGAGGYVDCGYQASFDLSTGVVLEAWVRHNRRPALRQAFKNETTSGRRSLGGKSADGGGLAPAYSIVEKKDSWFLGMTPEGALEGHIGNFQVITEDDVVPSGRWVFVSLRYDGVSLVLASDGVERRSDVLQGLGRKLGDRAAPVVPAAIPRNENPVMISAKDNSFPGDIDEVRLRGRSEKATYSHPPFEKMIGWKKVIHFDRYGHLDPVFHEKNIRIVLVEVSDDHFARQEALAEKKKSSRAQTDRFELTFQEWLDTWPPDEMPDLVEEEEERDIEERVYSQARKKIIKIDTLGVVSVQ
;
A
#
# COMPACT_ATOMS: atom_id res chain seq x y z
N MET A 1 5.09 23.53 43.82
CA MET A 1 3.81 23.19 43.14
C MET A 1 4.15 22.08 42.15
N THR A 2 4.38 20.88 42.66
CA THR A 2 3.49 19.70 42.69
C THR A 2 3.56 18.89 41.39
N ASN A 3 4.54 17.97 41.37
CA ASN A 3 4.55 16.73 40.60
C ASN A 3 3.45 15.79 41.12
N THR A 4 2.88 14.96 40.25
CA THR A 4 2.07 13.81 40.64
C THR A 4 2.43 12.62 39.74
N GLU A 5 3.22 11.71 40.30
CA GLU A 5 3.41 10.33 39.83
C GLU A 5 2.16 9.50 40.18
N MET A 6 1.73 8.62 39.27
CA MET A 6 0.75 7.57 39.57
C MET A 6 1.48 6.28 39.95
N ALA A 7 1.36 5.92 41.23
CA ALA A 7 1.80 4.66 41.79
C ALA A 7 0.76 3.55 41.57
N THR A 8 1.26 2.39 41.18
CA THR A 8 0.60 1.08 41.21
C THR A 8 0.44 0.60 42.65
N THR A 9 -0.71 0.02 43.01
CA THR A 9 -0.87 -0.69 44.28
C THR A 9 -1.61 -2.00 44.08
N SER A 10 -0.96 -3.06 44.53
CA SER A 10 -1.39 -4.45 44.58
C SER A 10 -2.34 -4.70 45.75
N VAL A 11 -3.36 -5.55 45.55
CA VAL A 11 -4.25 -6.03 46.62
C VAL A 11 -4.04 -7.53 46.82
N THR A 12 -3.59 -7.86 48.02
CA THR A 12 -3.35 -9.20 48.58
C THR A 12 -4.64 -9.90 49.02
N GLY A 13 -4.84 -11.16 48.60
CA GLY A 13 -5.84 -12.08 49.14
C GLY A 13 -5.23 -13.04 50.17
N LYS A 14 -5.88 -13.20 51.33
CA LYS A 14 -5.57 -14.20 52.36
C LYS A 14 -6.73 -15.20 52.49
N GLY A 15 -6.46 -16.48 52.24
CA GLY A 15 -7.31 -17.61 52.62
C GLY A 15 -6.54 -18.55 53.55
N LYS A 16 -7.06 -18.77 54.77
CA LYS A 16 -6.49 -19.63 55.81
C LYS A 16 -6.95 -21.08 55.67
N ILE A 17 -6.03 -22.01 55.92
CA ILE A 17 -6.20 -23.46 56.00
C ILE A 17 -6.08 -23.89 57.47
N GLY A 18 -6.90 -24.88 57.87
CA GLY A 18 -6.44 -26.04 58.65
C GLY A 18 -6.79 -26.11 60.14
N THR A 19 -7.42 -27.24 60.52
CA THR A 19 -7.20 -28.19 61.66
C THR A 19 -8.56 -28.83 62.01
N GLY A 20 -8.79 -30.13 62.24
CA GLY A 20 -7.98 -31.34 62.43
C GLY A 20 -8.82 -32.34 63.27
N ASN A 21 -9.06 -33.55 62.72
CA ASN A 21 -9.01 -34.90 63.33
C ASN A 21 -9.07 -35.05 64.87
N SER A 22 -9.66 -36.05 65.53
CA SER A 22 -10.33 -37.33 65.22
C SER A 22 -10.93 -37.83 66.56
N LEU A 23 -11.86 -38.77 66.55
CA LEU A 23 -11.79 -40.01 67.35
C LEU A 23 -12.99 -40.93 67.03
N GLU A 24 -12.67 -42.18 66.75
CA GLU A 24 -13.55 -43.30 66.44
C GLU A 24 -14.34 -43.79 67.67
N GLN A 25 -15.53 -44.38 67.44
CA GLN A 25 -15.86 -45.76 67.85
C GLN A 25 -17.34 -46.09 67.59
N GLY A 26 -17.60 -47.31 67.08
CA GLY A 26 -18.83 -48.05 67.40
C GLY A 26 -19.70 -48.51 66.24
N MET A 27 -19.37 -49.69 65.70
CA MET A 27 -20.22 -50.56 64.86
C MET A 27 -21.66 -50.75 65.39
N ARG A 28 -22.65 -50.79 64.49
CA ARG A 28 -23.78 -51.76 64.45
C ARG A 28 -24.60 -51.64 63.15
N GLU A 29 -25.18 -52.78 62.80
CA GLU A 29 -25.80 -53.25 61.54
C GLU A 29 -26.99 -52.47 60.93
N PRO A 30 -27.41 -52.81 59.68
CA PRO A 30 -28.34 -52.02 58.89
C PRO A 30 -29.81 -52.38 59.18
N GLY A 31 -30.67 -51.37 59.23
CA GLY A 31 -32.11 -51.60 59.36
C GLY A 31 -32.96 -50.34 59.26
N TYR A 32 -33.69 -50.24 58.15
CA TYR A 32 -35.03 -49.67 58.03
C TYR A 32 -35.28 -48.21 58.48
N ILE A 33 -35.46 -47.30 57.52
CA ILE A 33 -36.04 -45.97 57.73
C ILE A 33 -37.47 -45.96 57.14
N PRO A 34 -38.53 -45.69 57.93
CA PRO A 34 -39.88 -45.56 57.41
C PRO A 34 -40.08 -44.21 56.69
N GLU A 35 -40.87 -44.26 55.62
CA GLU A 35 -41.35 -43.11 54.85
C GLU A 35 -42.20 -42.15 55.70
N ARG A 36 -42.10 -40.84 55.41
CA ARG A 36 -43.28 -39.99 55.23
C ARG A 36 -42.97 -38.69 54.48
N SER A 37 -43.58 -38.61 53.30
CA SER A 37 -44.32 -37.45 52.77
C SER A 37 -43.59 -36.10 52.72
N ARG A 38 -42.93 -35.83 51.58
CA ARG A 38 -42.76 -34.45 51.08
C ARG A 38 -43.90 -34.14 50.11
N GLY A 39 -44.82 -33.28 50.54
CA GLY A 39 -45.77 -32.60 49.66
C GLY A 39 -45.01 -31.73 48.66
N GLY A 40 -44.76 -32.27 47.46
CA GLY A 40 -44.25 -31.51 46.33
C GLY A 40 -45.35 -30.63 45.75
N ARG A 41 -45.16 -29.31 45.83
CA ARG A 41 -45.82 -28.34 44.92
C ARG A 41 -45.67 -28.89 43.50
N ARG A 42 -46.77 -29.32 42.88
CA ARG A 42 -46.78 -29.65 41.45
C ARG A 42 -46.40 -28.38 40.69
N LYS A 43 -45.20 -28.36 40.10
CA LYS A 43 -44.87 -27.41 39.04
C LYS A 43 -45.87 -27.69 37.92
N GLY A 44 -46.71 -26.71 37.58
CA GLY A 44 -47.62 -26.83 36.45
C GLY A 44 -46.81 -27.15 35.19
N GLY A 45 -47.10 -28.29 34.56
CA GLY A 45 -46.55 -28.61 33.25
C GLY A 45 -47.29 -27.81 32.19
N PHE A 46 -46.58 -27.36 31.16
CA PHE A 46 -47.17 -26.68 30.02
C PHE A 46 -48.16 -27.61 29.33
N THR A 47 -49.36 -27.11 29.10
CA THR A 47 -50.38 -27.85 28.35
C THR A 47 -49.97 -27.90 26.86
N LEU A 48 -50.39 -28.95 26.17
CA LEU A 48 -50.12 -29.10 24.73
C LEU A 48 -50.68 -27.90 23.93
N ILE A 49 -51.79 -27.33 24.39
CA ILE A 49 -52.40 -26.16 23.77
C ILE A 49 -51.57 -24.89 23.98
N GLU A 50 -50.94 -24.69 25.16
CA GLU A 50 -50.03 -23.56 25.38
C GLU A 50 -48.81 -23.63 24.47
N LEU A 51 -48.21 -24.82 24.31
CA LEU A 51 -47.08 -24.99 23.40
C LEU A 51 -47.47 -24.70 21.94
N LEU A 52 -48.66 -25.12 21.50
CA LEU A 52 -49.16 -24.83 20.16
C LEU A 52 -49.41 -23.33 19.94
N VAL A 53 -49.98 -22.65 20.93
CA VAL A 53 -50.21 -21.19 20.86
C VAL A 53 -48.88 -20.43 20.83
N VAL A 54 -47.90 -20.83 21.66
CA VAL A 54 -46.57 -20.20 21.66
C VAL A 54 -45.86 -20.40 20.31
N LEU A 55 -45.88 -21.62 19.75
CA LEU A 55 -45.29 -21.87 18.44
C LEU A 55 -46.02 -21.11 17.32
N ALA A 56 -47.34 -20.98 17.39
CA ALA A 56 -48.11 -20.18 16.44
C ALA A 56 -47.74 -18.69 16.50
N ILE A 57 -47.61 -18.13 17.71
CA ILE A 57 -47.20 -16.74 17.91
C ILE A 57 -45.76 -16.53 17.43
N ILE A 58 -44.81 -17.42 17.79
CA ILE A 58 -43.42 -17.33 17.33
C ILE A 58 -43.34 -17.42 15.81
N SER A 59 -44.12 -18.29 15.18
CA SER A 59 -44.14 -18.43 13.72
C SER A 59 -44.70 -17.18 13.03
N LEU A 60 -45.75 -16.58 13.59
CA LEU A 60 -46.36 -15.35 13.07
C LEU A 60 -45.41 -14.16 13.25
N MET A 61 -44.77 -14.04 14.41
CA MET A 61 -43.75 -13.03 14.70
C MET A 61 -42.53 -13.21 13.79
N ALA A 62 -42.06 -14.43 13.56
CA ALA A 62 -40.95 -14.72 12.67
C ALA A 62 -41.29 -14.35 11.21
N GLY A 63 -42.50 -14.67 10.74
CA GLY A 63 -42.97 -14.30 9.41
C GLY A 63 -42.98 -12.78 9.18
N LEU A 64 -43.52 -12.01 10.14
CA LEU A 64 -43.53 -10.55 10.08
C LEU A 64 -42.12 -9.95 10.20
N SER A 65 -41.26 -10.55 11.05
CA SER A 65 -39.89 -10.09 11.25
C SER A 65 -39.02 -10.28 10.01
N ILE A 66 -39.20 -11.36 9.24
CA ILE A 66 -38.43 -11.60 8.00
C ILE A 66 -38.72 -10.52 6.95
N GLY A 67 -39.98 -10.10 6.80
CA GLY A 67 -40.38 -9.03 5.88
C GLY A 67 -39.78 -7.68 6.29
N ALA A 68 -39.97 -7.30 7.55
CA ALA A 68 -39.44 -6.05 8.09
C ALA A 68 -37.90 -6.00 8.06
N PHE A 69 -37.22 -7.12 8.33
CA PHE A 69 -35.76 -7.21 8.29
C PHE A 69 -35.22 -7.14 6.86
N ARG A 70 -35.89 -7.76 5.88
CA ARG A 70 -35.53 -7.63 4.46
C ARG A 70 -35.66 -6.18 3.98
N GLU A 71 -36.75 -5.50 4.33
CA GLU A 71 -37.00 -4.12 3.91
C GLU A 71 -36.05 -3.12 4.60
N ALA A 72 -35.78 -3.30 5.90
CA ALA A 72 -34.77 -2.52 6.62
C ALA A 72 -33.37 -2.73 6.00
N ARG A 73 -32.95 -3.98 5.74
CA ARG A 73 -31.63 -4.27 5.16
C ARG A 73 -31.46 -3.68 3.76
N ARG A 74 -32.54 -3.63 2.95
CA ARG A 74 -32.55 -2.98 1.63
C ARG A 74 -32.46 -1.45 1.73
N ASN A 75 -33.13 -0.84 2.71
CA ASN A 75 -33.12 0.62 2.90
C ASN A 75 -31.80 1.15 3.49
N TYR A 76 -31.11 0.36 4.31
CA TYR A 76 -29.82 0.75 4.89
C TYR A 76 -28.61 0.30 4.05
N GLY A 77 -28.76 -0.71 3.17
CA GLY A 77 -27.68 -1.27 2.36
C GLY A 77 -27.04 -0.24 1.42
N LEU A 78 -27.84 0.34 0.51
CA LEU A 78 -27.30 1.16 -0.57
C LEU A 78 -26.56 2.42 -0.08
N ALA A 79 -27.07 3.07 0.96
CA ALA A 79 -26.43 4.23 1.55
C ALA A 79 -25.15 3.86 2.34
N ALA A 80 -25.16 2.74 3.05
CA ALA A 80 -23.98 2.23 3.74
C ALA A 80 -22.88 1.85 2.74
N SER A 81 -23.23 1.14 1.66
CA SER A 81 -22.31 0.78 0.58
C SER A 81 -21.72 2.00 -0.10
N ALA A 82 -22.53 3.02 -0.43
CA ALA A 82 -22.02 4.26 -0.98
C ALA A 82 -21.08 5.00 0.01
N GLY A 83 -21.37 4.95 1.31
CA GLY A 83 -20.51 5.49 2.36
C GLY A 83 -19.18 4.75 2.49
N GLU A 84 -19.17 3.42 2.37
CA GLU A 84 -17.96 2.60 2.36
C GLU A 84 -17.11 2.91 1.12
N ILE A 85 -17.72 2.99 -0.06
CA ILE A 85 -17.02 3.37 -1.29
C ILE A 85 -16.40 4.77 -1.13
N GLN A 86 -17.18 5.74 -0.61
CA GLN A 86 -16.67 7.07 -0.31
C GLN A 86 -15.49 7.04 0.68
N SER A 87 -15.52 6.15 1.67
CA SER A 87 -14.45 5.99 2.65
C SER A 87 -13.13 5.53 2.00
N ILE A 88 -13.21 4.61 1.02
CA ILE A 88 -12.06 4.11 0.26
C ILE A 88 -11.40 5.24 -0.53
N PHE A 89 -12.18 6.02 -1.27
CA PHE A 89 -11.65 7.16 -2.03
C PHE A 89 -11.06 8.23 -1.12
N ARG A 90 -11.76 8.57 -0.02
CA ARG A 90 -11.25 9.53 0.95
C ARG A 90 -9.96 9.06 1.59
N ARG A 91 -9.82 7.77 1.90
CA ARG A 91 -8.59 7.19 2.44
C ARG A 91 -7.45 7.27 1.44
N ALA A 92 -7.65 6.84 0.20
CA ALA A 92 -6.63 6.90 -0.86
C ALA A 92 -6.14 8.34 -1.09
N ARG A 93 -7.09 9.29 -1.19
CA ARG A 93 -6.78 10.73 -1.28
C ARG A 93 -5.96 11.22 -0.09
N ASN A 94 -6.42 10.96 1.13
CA ASN A 94 -5.75 11.41 2.34
C ASN A 94 -4.35 10.79 2.48
N GLN A 95 -4.16 9.53 2.07
CA GLN A 95 -2.85 8.89 2.02
C GLN A 95 -1.94 9.58 1.00
N SER A 96 -2.48 10.01 -0.14
CA SER A 96 -1.67 10.72 -1.15
C SER A 96 -1.16 12.06 -0.64
N ILE A 97 -2.03 12.79 0.09
CA ILE A 97 -1.69 14.06 0.75
C ILE A 97 -0.69 13.86 1.87
N ALA A 98 -0.95 12.89 2.76
CA ALA A 98 -0.13 12.66 3.94
C ALA A 98 1.28 12.16 3.57
N ASN A 99 1.37 11.30 2.56
CA ASN A 99 2.63 10.66 2.18
C ASN A 99 3.33 11.37 1.02
N GLY A 100 2.68 12.35 0.37
CA GLY A 100 3.24 13.06 -0.78
C GLY A 100 3.48 12.17 -2.02
N THR A 101 2.87 10.99 -2.06
CA THR A 101 2.98 10.00 -3.15
C THR A 101 1.63 9.80 -3.81
N SER A 102 1.61 9.47 -5.12
CA SER A 102 0.35 9.13 -5.78
C SER A 102 -0.28 7.86 -5.20
N SER A 103 -1.61 7.77 -5.31
CA SER A 103 -2.37 6.55 -5.03
C SER A 103 -3.36 6.32 -6.16
N PHE A 104 -3.95 5.12 -6.21
CA PHE A 104 -5.04 4.89 -7.14
C PHE A 104 -6.09 3.96 -6.56
N VAL A 105 -7.30 4.07 -7.11
CA VAL A 105 -8.46 3.26 -6.77
C VAL A 105 -8.99 2.61 -8.04
N VAL A 106 -9.18 1.30 -8.01
CA VAL A 106 -9.76 0.55 -9.11
C VAL A 106 -11.18 0.16 -8.76
N VAL A 107 -12.09 0.48 -9.67
CA VAL A 107 -13.49 0.10 -9.64
C VAL A 107 -13.70 -0.96 -10.70
N GLU A 108 -14.13 -2.16 -10.30
CA GLU A 108 -14.41 -3.29 -11.19
C GLU A 108 -15.88 -3.69 -11.09
N PRO A 109 -16.78 -3.06 -11.87
CA PRO A 109 -18.23 -3.30 -11.77
C PRO A 109 -18.62 -4.76 -11.96
N LYS A 110 -17.99 -5.46 -12.90
CA LYS A 110 -18.27 -6.87 -13.17
C LYS A 110 -17.87 -7.79 -12.01
N LYS A 111 -16.71 -7.53 -11.40
CA LYS A 111 -16.22 -8.30 -10.23
C LYS A 111 -16.88 -7.87 -8.93
N SER A 112 -17.74 -6.85 -8.98
CA SER A 112 -18.42 -6.29 -7.81
C SER A 112 -17.45 -5.82 -6.73
N SER A 113 -16.27 -5.35 -7.15
CA SER A 113 -15.18 -5.02 -6.25
C SER A 113 -14.61 -3.63 -6.51
N ILE A 114 -14.26 -2.95 -5.41
CA ILE A 114 -13.46 -1.73 -5.44
C ILE A 114 -12.24 -1.98 -4.56
N TRP A 115 -11.07 -1.61 -5.04
CA TRP A 115 -9.86 -1.68 -4.23
C TRP A 115 -8.98 -0.47 -4.43
N ALA A 116 -8.34 -0.03 -3.35
CA ALA A 116 -7.40 1.08 -3.36
C ALA A 116 -5.98 0.58 -3.10
N GLN A 117 -5.02 1.32 -3.62
CA GLN A 117 -3.62 1.09 -3.38
C GLN A 117 -2.86 2.41 -3.29
N SER A 118 -2.08 2.55 -2.22
CA SER A 118 -1.26 3.73 -1.92
C SER A 118 0.15 3.28 -1.52
N PHE A 119 1.06 4.23 -1.32
CA PHE A 119 2.30 3.96 -0.59
C PHE A 119 2.09 4.33 0.89
N GLU A 120 2.57 3.49 1.80
CA GLU A 120 2.55 3.70 3.24
C GLU A 120 4.00 3.70 3.78
N THR A 121 4.27 4.51 4.80
CA THR A 121 5.58 4.55 5.45
C THR A 121 5.84 3.24 6.18
N MET A 122 6.87 2.52 5.72
CA MET A 122 7.33 1.27 6.34
C MET A 122 8.53 1.53 7.24
N GLY A 123 9.37 2.51 6.89
CA GLY A 123 10.51 2.96 7.67
C GLY A 123 10.76 4.45 7.52
N GLU A 124 11.22 5.08 8.61
CA GLU A 124 11.61 6.48 8.68
C GLU A 124 12.77 6.61 9.68
N TRP A 125 13.78 7.41 9.28
CA TRP A 125 14.99 7.66 10.04
C TRP A 125 15.32 9.15 9.92
N SER A 126 14.94 9.91 10.94
CA SER A 126 15.19 11.36 11.02
C SER A 126 16.51 11.71 11.69
N PHE A 127 17.18 10.74 12.33
CA PHE A 127 18.46 10.95 13.05
C PHE A 127 18.41 11.96 14.21
N GLU A 128 17.22 12.26 14.70
CA GLU A 128 17.02 13.12 15.86
C GLU A 128 17.40 12.40 17.16
N GLY A 129 17.93 13.14 18.14
CA GLY A 129 18.12 12.65 19.50
C GLY A 129 19.44 11.92 19.76
N GLY A 130 20.28 11.74 18.75
CA GLY A 130 21.61 11.15 18.88
C GLY A 130 22.62 12.09 19.55
N GLY A 131 23.06 11.74 20.76
CA GLY A 131 24.14 12.41 21.48
C GLY A 131 25.47 11.67 21.36
N ALA A 132 26.58 12.32 21.71
CA ALA A 132 27.93 11.75 21.63
C ALA A 132 28.17 10.46 22.48
N GLU A 133 27.21 10.09 23.34
CA GLU A 133 27.26 8.91 24.22
C GLU A 133 26.16 7.87 23.91
N ASP A 134 25.31 8.13 22.91
CA ASP A 134 24.23 7.21 22.50
C ASP A 134 24.47 6.70 21.08
N ASP A 135 24.79 5.40 20.96
CA ASP A 135 24.92 4.71 19.68
C ASP A 135 23.54 4.39 19.05
N GLY A 136 22.46 4.66 19.79
CA GLY A 136 21.09 4.54 19.33
C GLY A 136 20.79 5.54 18.22
N VAL A 137 20.15 5.05 17.16
CA VAL A 137 19.51 5.89 16.14
C VAL A 137 18.02 5.73 16.33
N ASP A 138 17.28 6.83 16.42
CA ASP A 138 15.82 6.77 16.41
C ASP A 138 15.33 6.43 15.00
N GLY A 139 14.48 5.41 14.92
CA GLY A 139 13.88 5.00 13.66
C GLY A 139 13.38 3.56 13.66
N TYR A 140 12.79 3.18 12.54
CA TYR A 140 12.26 1.82 12.35
C TYR A 140 13.41 0.80 12.29
N GLY A 141 13.14 -0.44 12.71
CA GLY A 141 14.11 -1.52 12.61
C GLY A 141 15.10 -1.66 13.76
N GLY A 142 15.10 -0.73 14.73
CA GLY A 142 16.10 -0.67 15.79
C GLY A 142 17.49 -0.35 15.24
N PRO A 143 17.64 0.82 14.57
CA PRO A 143 18.83 1.10 13.79
C PRO A 143 20.06 1.33 14.65
N ARG A 144 21.23 0.92 14.13
CA ARG A 144 22.53 1.06 14.78
C ARG A 144 23.52 1.73 13.84
N MET A 145 24.12 2.82 14.31
CA MET A 145 25.16 3.53 13.55
C MET A 145 26.55 2.92 13.79
N VAL A 146 27.35 2.87 12.73
CA VAL A 146 28.77 2.49 12.77
C VAL A 146 29.57 3.48 11.95
N GLY A 147 30.50 4.20 12.58
CA GLY A 147 31.44 5.10 11.87
C GLY A 147 30.80 6.35 11.25
N GLY A 148 29.55 6.65 11.57
CA GLY A 148 28.88 7.92 11.26
C GLY A 148 29.01 8.93 12.41
N GLU A 149 28.88 10.21 12.09
CA GLU A 149 28.91 11.32 13.05
C GLU A 149 27.65 12.18 12.89
N TYR A 150 26.95 12.46 13.99
CA TYR A 150 25.82 13.39 13.98
C TYR A 150 26.28 14.81 13.63
N ILE A 151 25.54 15.48 12.75
CA ILE A 151 25.79 16.86 12.31
C ILE A 151 24.49 17.66 12.30
N ASP A 152 24.60 18.97 12.13
CA ASP A 152 23.45 19.78 11.71
C ASP A 152 23.04 19.37 10.29
N GLY A 153 21.85 18.76 10.21
CA GLY A 153 21.27 18.21 8.99
C GLY A 153 20.65 19.27 8.09
N ARG A 154 19.84 18.81 7.14
CA ARG A 154 18.97 19.69 6.36
C ARG A 154 17.76 20.13 7.19
N LEU A 155 17.20 19.21 7.98
CA LEU A 155 16.15 19.42 8.95
C LEU A 155 16.64 18.84 10.28
N GLY A 156 16.84 19.68 11.29
CA GLY A 156 17.35 19.21 12.58
C GLY A 156 18.73 18.55 12.46
N GLN A 157 18.87 17.31 12.92
CA GLN A 157 20.12 16.54 12.89
C GLN A 157 20.19 15.62 11.67
N GLY A 158 21.40 15.42 11.15
CA GLY A 158 21.68 14.40 10.13
C GLY A 158 22.92 13.59 10.47
N VAL A 159 23.31 12.65 9.61
CA VAL A 159 24.50 11.82 9.82
C VAL A 159 25.52 12.04 8.70
N SER A 160 26.77 12.29 9.08
CA SER A 160 27.91 12.33 8.19
C SER A 160 28.62 10.99 8.12
N PHE A 161 28.84 10.49 6.91
CA PHE A 161 29.57 9.27 6.58
C PHE A 161 30.91 9.57 5.90
N ARG A 162 31.47 10.76 6.14
CA ARG A 162 32.77 11.16 5.57
C ARG A 162 33.94 10.31 6.09
N GLY A 163 33.76 9.63 7.22
CA GLY A 163 34.67 8.57 7.69
C GLY A 163 34.59 7.34 6.80
N ALA A 164 35.73 6.67 6.56
CA ALA A 164 35.74 5.52 5.67
C ALA A 164 34.87 4.38 6.21
N GLY A 165 33.88 3.94 5.42
CA GLY A 165 33.07 2.76 5.69
C GLY A 165 31.93 2.96 6.70
N GLY A 166 31.50 4.21 6.94
CA GLY A 166 30.38 4.50 7.84
C GLY A 166 29.02 4.11 7.26
N TYR A 167 28.11 3.60 8.10
CA TYR A 167 26.75 3.21 7.74
C TYR A 167 25.81 3.18 8.95
N VAL A 168 24.51 3.07 8.70
CA VAL A 168 23.48 2.73 9.69
C VAL A 168 22.82 1.42 9.27
N ASP A 169 22.91 0.41 10.13
CA ASP A 169 22.20 -0.86 9.97
C ASP A 169 20.81 -0.70 10.58
N CYS A 170 19.79 -0.66 9.75
CA CYS A 170 18.40 -0.55 10.17
C CYS A 170 17.74 -1.91 10.42
N GLY A 171 18.50 -3.00 10.34
CA GLY A 171 18.02 -4.35 10.55
C GLY A 171 17.01 -4.80 9.50
N TYR A 172 16.37 -5.92 9.82
CA TYR A 172 15.30 -6.51 9.01
C TYR A 172 13.96 -6.43 9.76
N GLN A 173 12.91 -6.06 9.04
CA GLN A 173 11.53 -6.20 9.46
C GLN A 173 10.70 -6.73 8.29
N ALA A 174 9.65 -7.49 8.59
CA ALA A 174 8.74 -8.01 7.56
C ALA A 174 8.08 -6.90 6.72
N SER A 175 7.89 -5.71 7.30
CA SER A 175 7.40 -4.51 6.60
C SER A 175 8.36 -3.98 5.54
N PHE A 176 9.66 -4.28 5.62
CA PHE A 176 10.67 -3.88 4.62
C PHE A 176 10.74 -4.84 3.43
N ASP A 177 10.07 -6.00 3.51
CA ASP A 177 10.09 -7.03 2.47
C ASP A 177 8.99 -6.81 1.43
N LEU A 178 9.17 -5.72 0.67
CA LEU A 178 8.24 -5.22 -0.32
C LEU A 178 8.22 -6.08 -1.58
N SER A 179 7.06 -6.13 -2.27
CA SER A 179 6.89 -6.96 -3.47
C SER A 179 6.35 -6.19 -4.68
N THR A 180 5.48 -5.21 -4.48
CA THR A 180 4.71 -4.58 -5.57
C THR A 180 4.99 -3.10 -5.79
N GLY A 181 5.82 -2.49 -4.94
CA GLY A 181 6.23 -1.10 -5.10
C GLY A 181 7.04 -0.60 -3.92
N VAL A 182 7.96 0.32 -4.18
CA VAL A 182 8.78 1.00 -3.17
C VAL A 182 8.98 2.48 -3.53
N VAL A 183 8.99 3.34 -2.52
CA VAL A 183 9.50 4.71 -2.61
C VAL A 183 10.60 4.88 -1.59
N LEU A 184 11.76 5.33 -2.03
CA LEU A 184 12.91 5.65 -1.20
C LEU A 184 13.15 7.15 -1.31
N GLU A 185 13.36 7.82 -0.17
CA GLU A 185 13.60 9.26 -0.11
C GLU A 185 14.72 9.55 0.89
N ALA A 186 15.52 10.58 0.60
CA ALA A 186 16.51 11.10 1.53
C ALA A 186 16.89 12.53 1.14
N TRP A 187 17.34 13.32 2.11
CA TRP A 187 18.19 14.47 1.85
C TRP A 187 19.64 14.03 1.85
N VAL A 188 20.39 14.40 0.82
CA VAL A 188 21.81 14.04 0.69
C VAL A 188 22.67 15.26 0.37
N ARG A 189 23.89 15.29 0.88
CA ARG A 189 24.93 16.26 0.53
C ARG A 189 26.27 15.56 0.43
N HIS A 190 26.81 15.42 -0.77
CA HIS A 190 28.14 14.83 -0.97
C HIS A 190 29.23 15.89 -1.07
N ASN A 191 30.47 15.55 -0.69
CA ASN A 191 31.60 16.50 -0.68
C ASN A 191 32.74 16.08 -1.62
N ARG A 192 32.45 15.25 -2.62
CA ARG A 192 33.42 14.88 -3.64
C ARG A 192 33.84 16.15 -4.38
N ARG A 193 35.13 16.45 -4.41
CA ARG A 193 35.65 17.47 -5.32
C ARG A 193 35.40 16.99 -6.75
N PRO A 194 34.81 17.79 -7.64
CA PRO A 194 34.67 17.39 -9.04
C PRO A 194 36.05 17.02 -9.57
N ALA A 195 36.15 15.89 -10.27
CA ALA A 195 37.40 15.51 -10.90
C ALA A 195 37.83 16.67 -11.80
N LEU A 196 38.99 17.27 -11.51
CA LEU A 196 39.59 18.24 -12.42
C LEU A 196 39.77 17.50 -13.75
N ARG A 197 38.89 17.76 -14.73
CA ARG A 197 39.17 17.40 -16.11
C ARG A 197 40.55 17.99 -16.40
N GLN A 198 41.55 17.16 -16.70
CA GLN A 198 42.86 17.63 -17.15
C GLN A 198 42.65 18.36 -18.47
N ALA A 199 42.21 19.61 -18.39
CA ALA A 199 42.12 20.52 -19.50
C ALA A 199 43.57 20.81 -19.93
N PHE A 200 43.82 20.62 -21.23
CA PHE A 200 45.05 20.92 -21.95
C PHE A 200 46.21 19.92 -21.75
N LYS A 201 46.15 18.79 -22.47
CA LYS A 201 47.37 18.23 -23.05
C LYS A 201 47.72 19.04 -24.28
N ASN A 202 48.72 19.92 -24.15
CA ASN A 202 49.33 20.61 -25.26
C ASN A 202 49.83 19.60 -26.30
N GLU A 203 49.32 19.71 -27.52
CA GLU A 203 49.90 19.08 -28.71
C GLU A 203 51.25 19.72 -29.00
N THR A 204 52.33 19.19 -28.44
CA THR A 204 53.64 19.11 -29.10
C THR A 204 54.63 18.41 -28.19
N THR A 205 54.99 17.17 -28.54
CA THR A 205 56.39 16.70 -28.65
C THR A 205 56.33 15.23 -29.02
N SER A 206 56.66 14.95 -30.28
CA SER A 206 56.91 13.60 -30.79
C SER A 206 58.11 13.01 -30.05
N GLY A 207 57.92 11.92 -29.31
CA GLY A 207 58.95 11.37 -28.44
C GLY A 207 58.56 10.02 -27.84
N ARG A 208 58.66 8.97 -28.66
CA ARG A 208 58.74 7.53 -28.35
C ARG A 208 58.66 7.16 -26.86
N ARG A 209 57.53 6.61 -26.41
CA ARG A 209 57.44 5.81 -25.17
C ARG A 209 56.69 4.50 -25.40
N SER A 210 57.43 3.43 -25.17
CA SER A 210 57.05 2.09 -24.72
C SER A 210 55.57 1.70 -24.85
N LEU A 211 55.31 0.75 -25.75
CA LEU A 211 54.16 -0.15 -25.71
C LEU A 211 54.27 -1.04 -24.47
N GLY A 212 54.00 -0.47 -23.29
CA GLY A 212 53.64 -1.21 -22.10
C GLY A 212 52.13 -1.46 -22.17
N GLY A 213 51.74 -2.74 -22.29
CA GLY A 213 50.36 -3.16 -22.43
C GLY A 213 49.47 -2.53 -21.35
N LYS A 214 48.56 -1.65 -21.79
CA LYS A 214 47.36 -1.37 -21.01
C LYS A 214 46.49 -2.61 -21.13
N SER A 215 46.46 -3.39 -20.07
CA SER A 215 45.35 -4.30 -19.82
C SER A 215 44.07 -3.50 -20.06
N ALA A 216 43.22 -4.05 -20.93
CA ALA A 216 41.86 -3.61 -21.11
C ALA A 216 41.11 -3.88 -19.81
N ASP A 217 41.17 -2.95 -18.86
CA ASP A 217 40.18 -2.89 -17.79
C ASP A 217 38.86 -2.54 -18.46
N GLY A 218 37.94 -3.50 -18.40
CA GLY A 218 36.60 -3.36 -18.94
C GLY A 218 35.95 -2.11 -18.39
N GLY A 219 35.48 -1.23 -19.28
CA GLY A 219 34.71 -0.04 -18.92
C GLY A 219 33.38 -0.40 -18.28
N GLY A 220 33.41 -0.79 -17.01
CA GLY A 220 32.27 -0.74 -16.11
C GLY A 220 32.21 0.64 -15.45
N LEU A 221 31.00 1.09 -15.12
CA LEU A 221 30.82 2.28 -14.28
C LEU A 221 31.58 2.11 -12.96
N ALA A 222 32.11 3.21 -12.42
CA ALA A 222 32.61 3.22 -11.06
C ALA A 222 31.48 2.80 -10.09
N PRO A 223 31.77 2.02 -9.04
CA PRO A 223 30.73 1.54 -8.13
C PRO A 223 30.01 2.72 -7.47
N ALA A 224 28.67 2.70 -7.52
CA ALA A 224 27.85 3.72 -6.89
C ALA A 224 27.92 3.64 -5.37
N TYR A 225 27.84 4.79 -4.74
CA TYR A 225 27.70 4.96 -3.31
C TYR A 225 26.27 4.69 -2.87
N SER A 226 26.11 3.94 -1.78
CA SER A 226 24.79 3.67 -1.20
C SER A 226 24.26 4.90 -0.49
N ILE A 227 23.01 5.28 -0.76
CA ILE A 227 22.25 6.22 0.08
C ILE A 227 21.36 5.40 0.99
N VAL A 228 20.56 4.50 0.43
CA VAL A 228 19.78 3.51 1.17
C VAL A 228 19.62 2.25 0.31
N GLU A 229 19.80 1.08 0.92
CA GLU A 229 19.75 -0.20 0.21
C GLU A 229 19.17 -1.33 1.04
N LYS A 230 18.58 -2.29 0.35
CA LYS A 230 18.33 -3.64 0.85
C LYS A 230 18.91 -4.60 -0.17
N LYS A 231 20.05 -5.20 0.17
CA LYS A 231 20.86 -6.00 -0.75
C LYS A 231 20.01 -7.03 -1.52
N ASP A 232 20.27 -7.16 -2.82
CA ASP A 232 19.57 -8.03 -3.78
C ASP A 232 18.07 -7.72 -3.98
N SER A 233 17.55 -6.64 -3.38
CA SER A 233 16.13 -6.25 -3.44
C SER A 233 15.95 -4.90 -4.13
N TRP A 234 16.44 -3.83 -3.51
CA TRP A 234 16.36 -2.47 -4.03
C TRP A 234 17.53 -1.62 -3.54
N PHE A 235 17.88 -0.60 -4.31
CA PHE A 235 19.03 0.26 -4.05
C PHE A 235 18.74 1.67 -4.56
N LEU A 236 19.01 2.68 -3.75
CA LEU A 236 19.15 4.07 -4.18
C LEU A 236 20.54 4.53 -3.79
N GLY A 237 21.28 5.04 -4.77
CA GLY A 237 22.64 5.50 -4.60
C GLY A 237 23.04 6.57 -5.60
N MET A 238 24.34 6.84 -5.65
CA MET A 238 24.90 7.90 -6.49
C MET A 238 26.30 7.55 -6.96
N THR A 239 26.62 7.84 -8.22
CA THR A 239 27.99 7.69 -8.75
C THR A 239 28.94 8.75 -8.17
N PRO A 240 30.27 8.56 -8.29
CA PRO A 240 31.24 9.59 -7.93
C PRO A 240 31.02 10.95 -8.61
N GLU A 241 30.43 10.94 -9.81
CA GLU A 241 30.11 12.11 -10.64
C GLU A 241 28.77 12.76 -10.30
N GLY A 242 28.05 12.28 -9.29
CA GLY A 242 26.79 12.89 -8.85
C GLY A 242 25.55 12.44 -9.63
N ALA A 243 25.66 11.41 -10.48
CA ALA A 243 24.50 10.79 -11.11
C ALA A 243 23.75 9.92 -10.09
N LEU A 244 22.43 9.98 -10.07
CA LEU A 244 21.61 9.08 -9.26
C LEU A 244 21.51 7.71 -9.92
N GLU A 245 21.54 6.67 -9.10
CA GLU A 245 21.44 5.29 -9.53
C GLU A 245 20.39 4.56 -8.69
N GLY A 246 19.53 3.79 -9.37
CA GLY A 246 18.41 3.10 -8.74
C GLY A 246 18.27 1.66 -9.23
N HIS A 247 18.11 0.71 -8.31
CA HIS A 247 17.93 -0.72 -8.65
C HIS A 247 16.65 -1.29 -8.09
N ILE A 248 16.07 -2.24 -8.84
CA ILE A 248 15.10 -3.23 -8.37
C ILE A 248 15.59 -4.61 -8.82
N GLY A 249 16.11 -5.39 -7.88
CA GLY A 249 16.88 -6.60 -8.18
C GLY A 249 18.04 -6.30 -9.12
N ASN A 250 18.04 -6.94 -10.29
CA ASN A 250 19.07 -6.73 -11.32
C ASN A 250 18.72 -5.62 -12.32
N PHE A 251 17.53 -5.01 -12.22
CA PHE A 251 17.13 -3.92 -13.10
C PHE A 251 17.66 -2.60 -12.55
N GLN A 252 18.43 -1.88 -13.36
CA GLN A 252 19.17 -0.70 -12.94
C GLN A 252 18.90 0.47 -13.88
N VAL A 253 18.71 1.65 -13.31
CA VAL A 253 18.63 2.92 -14.03
C VAL A 253 19.63 3.91 -13.47
N ILE A 254 20.11 4.82 -14.32
CA ILE A 254 21.04 5.87 -13.94
C ILE A 254 20.66 7.19 -14.62
N THR A 255 20.82 8.31 -13.94
CA THR A 255 20.64 9.65 -14.53
C THR A 255 21.89 10.14 -15.27
N GLU A 256 21.84 11.37 -15.76
CA GLU A 256 23.04 12.14 -16.09
C GLU A 256 23.85 12.50 -14.82
N ASP A 257 25.12 12.86 -15.01
CA ASP A 257 26.03 13.35 -13.98
C ASP A 257 25.54 14.68 -13.37
N ASP A 258 26.09 15.07 -12.22
CA ASP A 258 25.79 16.33 -11.53
C ASP A 258 24.30 16.57 -11.16
N VAL A 259 23.45 15.53 -11.24
CA VAL A 259 22.06 15.59 -10.71
C VAL A 259 22.06 15.91 -9.22
N VAL A 260 23.02 15.35 -8.48
CA VAL A 260 23.38 15.76 -7.12
C VAL A 260 24.71 16.51 -7.20
N PRO A 261 24.71 17.86 -7.15
CA PRO A 261 25.94 18.64 -7.14
C PRO A 261 26.65 18.62 -5.78
N SER A 262 27.97 18.76 -5.83
CA SER A 262 28.83 18.73 -4.64
C SER A 262 28.58 19.90 -3.69
N GLY A 263 28.56 19.60 -2.39
CA GLY A 263 28.43 20.57 -1.30
C GLY A 263 27.01 21.11 -1.08
N ARG A 264 26.02 20.68 -1.87
CA ARG A 264 24.61 21.12 -1.75
C ARG A 264 23.74 20.00 -1.18
N TRP A 265 22.83 20.36 -0.28
CA TRP A 265 21.73 19.47 0.12
C TRP A 265 20.73 19.35 -1.04
N VAL A 266 20.43 18.11 -1.41
CA VAL A 266 19.49 17.76 -2.49
C VAL A 266 18.53 16.72 -1.95
N PHE A 267 17.23 16.93 -2.19
CA PHE A 267 16.24 15.90 -1.89
C PHE A 267 16.23 14.90 -3.04
N VAL A 268 16.46 13.63 -2.77
CA VAL A 268 16.52 12.59 -3.82
C VAL A 268 15.47 11.53 -3.55
N SER A 269 14.92 10.97 -4.62
CA SER A 269 13.95 9.88 -4.48
C SER A 269 14.03 8.86 -5.61
N LEU A 270 13.72 7.62 -5.26
CA LEU A 270 13.46 6.52 -6.18
C LEU A 270 12.02 6.06 -5.99
N ARG A 271 11.27 5.94 -7.08
CA ARG A 271 9.91 5.38 -7.07
C ARG A 271 9.81 4.20 -8.00
N TYR A 272 9.29 3.10 -7.50
CA TYR A 272 8.92 1.93 -8.28
C TYR A 272 7.49 1.49 -7.97
N ASP A 273 6.68 1.31 -9.00
CA ASP A 273 5.26 0.99 -8.90
C ASP A 273 4.90 -0.35 -9.59
N GLY A 274 5.87 -1.21 -9.84
CA GLY A 274 5.64 -2.49 -10.54
C GLY A 274 5.60 -2.38 -12.07
N VAL A 275 5.62 -1.15 -12.62
CA VAL A 275 5.59 -0.91 -14.06
C VAL A 275 6.71 0.05 -14.51
N SER A 276 7.08 0.99 -13.65
CA SER A 276 8.12 1.98 -13.90
C SER A 276 9.05 2.13 -12.70
N LEU A 277 10.31 2.51 -12.98
CA LEU A 277 11.31 2.92 -11.98
C LEU A 277 11.76 4.33 -12.35
N VAL A 278 11.52 5.29 -11.46
CA VAL A 278 11.78 6.71 -11.71
C VAL A 278 12.69 7.28 -10.62
N LEU A 279 13.70 8.04 -11.03
CA LEU A 279 14.57 8.80 -10.15
C LEU A 279 14.20 10.29 -10.19
N ALA A 280 14.27 10.98 -9.05
CA ALA A 280 14.01 12.41 -8.98
C ALA A 280 14.99 13.11 -8.04
N SER A 281 15.20 14.40 -8.29
CA SER A 281 15.98 15.30 -7.43
C SER A 281 15.22 16.61 -7.22
N ASP A 282 15.20 17.14 -6.00
CA ASP A 282 14.46 18.34 -5.61
C ASP A 282 12.99 18.32 -6.07
N GLY A 283 12.39 17.13 -6.09
CA GLY A 283 11.01 16.89 -6.51
C GLY A 283 10.77 16.88 -8.03
N VAL A 284 11.82 16.97 -8.84
CA VAL A 284 11.74 16.92 -10.31
C VAL A 284 12.23 15.56 -10.81
N GLU A 285 11.39 14.85 -11.56
CA GLU A 285 11.75 13.59 -12.20
C GLU A 285 12.89 13.80 -13.20
N ARG A 286 13.88 12.92 -13.14
CA ARG A 286 15.06 12.96 -14.00
C ARG A 286 14.94 11.91 -15.09
N ARG A 287 15.36 12.30 -16.30
CA ARG A 287 15.57 11.32 -17.35
C ARG A 287 16.66 10.35 -16.92
N SER A 288 16.38 9.07 -17.05
CA SER A 288 17.32 8.00 -16.70
C SER A 288 17.46 7.00 -17.83
N ASP A 289 18.69 6.50 -18.01
CA ASP A 289 19.00 5.43 -18.93
C ASP A 289 18.99 4.09 -18.20
N VAL A 290 18.46 3.06 -18.84
CA VAL A 290 18.48 1.68 -18.31
C VAL A 290 19.84 1.07 -18.55
N LEU A 291 20.42 0.44 -17.53
CA LEU A 291 21.68 -0.27 -17.63
C LEU A 291 21.45 -1.78 -17.79
N GLN A 292 22.24 -2.40 -18.67
CA GLN A 292 22.39 -3.85 -18.83
C GLN A 292 23.69 -4.33 -18.15
N GLY A 293 23.79 -5.65 -17.96
CA GLY A 293 24.95 -6.30 -17.35
C GLY A 293 26.30 -5.74 -17.82
N LEU A 294 27.21 -5.52 -16.86
CA LEU A 294 28.46 -4.75 -16.98
C LEU A 294 28.30 -3.22 -17.09
N GLY A 295 27.15 -2.65 -16.69
CA GLY A 295 26.95 -1.19 -16.60
C GLY A 295 26.82 -0.50 -17.96
N ARG A 296 26.42 -1.23 -19.01
CA ARG A 296 26.24 -0.65 -20.37
C ARG A 296 24.83 -0.12 -20.55
N LYS A 297 24.69 1.08 -21.10
CA LYS A 297 23.37 1.63 -21.44
C LYS A 297 22.65 0.74 -22.47
N LEU A 298 21.36 0.53 -22.24
CA LEU A 298 20.47 -0.13 -23.18
C LEU A 298 20.41 0.70 -24.48
N GLY A 299 20.74 0.07 -25.62
CA GLY A 299 20.65 0.75 -26.92
C GLY A 299 19.21 1.05 -27.32
N ASP A 300 19.01 2.12 -28.10
CA ASP A 300 17.69 2.69 -28.48
C ASP A 300 16.68 1.72 -29.11
N ARG A 301 17.11 0.52 -29.56
CA ARG A 301 16.26 -0.48 -30.23
C ARG A 301 15.65 -1.52 -29.30
N ALA A 302 16.07 -1.59 -28.04
CA ALA A 302 15.57 -2.56 -27.08
C ALA A 302 14.67 -1.87 -26.05
N ALA A 303 13.42 -2.30 -25.95
CA ALA A 303 12.54 -1.85 -24.87
C ALA A 303 13.01 -2.45 -23.54
N PRO A 304 13.17 -1.64 -22.49
CA PRO A 304 13.56 -2.16 -21.18
C PRO A 304 12.46 -3.04 -20.59
N VAL A 305 12.84 -4.21 -20.10
CA VAL A 305 11.92 -5.10 -19.36
C VAL A 305 12.01 -4.73 -17.90
N VAL A 306 11.04 -3.93 -17.44
CA VAL A 306 10.91 -3.59 -16.02
C VAL A 306 10.45 -4.86 -15.26
N PRO A 307 11.02 -5.16 -14.07
CA PRO A 307 10.55 -6.28 -13.26
C PRO A 307 9.07 -6.17 -12.94
N ALA A 308 8.38 -7.31 -12.76
CA ALA A 308 6.99 -7.32 -12.31
C ALA A 308 6.87 -7.22 -10.78
N ALA A 309 7.95 -7.52 -10.05
CA ALA A 309 7.99 -7.54 -8.59
C ALA A 309 9.40 -7.26 -8.07
N ILE A 310 9.46 -6.78 -6.84
CA ILE A 310 10.72 -6.59 -6.10
C ILE A 310 11.14 -7.95 -5.52
N PRO A 311 12.40 -8.38 -5.68
CA PRO A 311 12.89 -9.59 -5.04
C PRO A 311 12.84 -9.49 -3.52
N ARG A 312 12.27 -10.50 -2.89
CA ARG A 312 12.10 -10.59 -1.43
C ARG A 312 13.26 -11.33 -0.79
N ASN A 313 13.71 -10.86 0.38
CA ASN A 313 14.79 -11.49 1.15
C ASN A 313 14.84 -10.93 2.59
N GLU A 314 15.65 -11.53 3.46
CA GLU A 314 15.83 -11.10 4.86
C GLU A 314 17.08 -10.24 5.07
N ASN A 315 17.70 -9.73 3.99
CA ASN A 315 18.83 -8.80 4.14
C ASN A 315 18.37 -7.53 4.87
N PRO A 316 19.24 -6.93 5.71
CA PRO A 316 18.90 -5.72 6.42
C PRO A 316 18.75 -4.53 5.46
N VAL A 317 18.00 -3.53 5.91
CA VAL A 317 18.02 -2.19 5.31
C VAL A 317 19.25 -1.46 5.83
N MET A 318 20.03 -0.88 4.93
CA MET A 318 21.23 -0.12 5.24
C MET A 318 21.06 1.31 4.74
N ILE A 319 21.39 2.31 5.56
CA ILE A 319 21.56 3.70 5.13
C ILE A 319 23.05 3.96 5.05
N SER A 320 23.52 4.39 3.87
CA SER A 320 24.89 4.11 3.45
C SER A 320 25.20 2.59 3.56
N ALA A 321 26.40 2.16 3.20
CA ALA A 321 26.80 0.78 3.40
C ALA A 321 28.31 0.64 3.49
N LYS A 322 28.78 -0.42 4.14
CA LYS A 322 30.20 -0.58 4.49
C LYS A 322 31.13 -0.57 3.27
N ASP A 323 30.76 -1.27 2.21
CA ASP A 323 31.60 -1.47 1.02
C ASP A 323 31.49 -0.33 0.00
N ASN A 324 30.44 0.49 0.11
CA ASN A 324 30.07 1.57 -0.81
C ASN A 324 29.54 2.80 -0.03
N SER A 325 30.24 3.15 1.05
CA SER A 325 29.82 4.18 2.01
C SER A 325 29.61 5.55 1.36
N PHE A 326 28.53 6.23 1.73
CA PHE A 326 28.17 7.52 1.16
C PHE A 326 29.23 8.59 1.47
N PRO A 327 29.78 9.31 0.48
CA PRO A 327 30.91 10.22 0.68
C PRO A 327 30.43 11.62 1.12
N GLY A 328 29.62 11.67 2.18
CA GLY A 328 28.95 12.88 2.57
C GLY A 328 27.97 12.68 3.70
N ASP A 329 26.91 13.46 3.65
CA ASP A 329 25.93 13.59 4.71
C ASP A 329 24.55 13.16 4.20
N ILE A 330 23.79 12.46 5.04
CA ILE A 330 22.44 12.00 4.76
C ILE A 330 21.53 12.44 5.91
N ASP A 331 20.30 12.80 5.57
CA ASP A 331 19.28 13.22 6.50
C ASP A 331 17.89 12.74 6.01
N GLU A 332 16.93 12.59 6.93
CA GLU A 332 15.50 12.36 6.66
C GLU A 332 15.23 11.23 5.65
N VAL A 333 15.71 10.02 5.98
CA VAL A 333 15.53 8.85 5.11
C VAL A 333 14.15 8.24 5.33
N ARG A 334 13.42 7.98 4.24
CA ARG A 334 12.12 7.32 4.27
C ARG A 334 12.05 6.15 3.30
N LEU A 335 11.45 5.07 3.79
CA LEU A 335 11.07 3.89 3.04
C LEU A 335 9.54 3.78 3.06
N ARG A 336 8.92 3.88 1.87
CA ARG A 336 7.50 3.60 1.71
C ARG A 336 7.29 2.35 0.87
N GLY A 337 6.36 1.52 1.32
CA GLY A 337 5.92 0.31 0.66
C GLY A 337 4.52 0.47 0.09
N ARG A 338 4.24 -0.23 -1.00
CA ARG A 338 2.88 -0.26 -1.54
C ARG A 338 1.95 -1.02 -0.58
N SER A 339 0.86 -0.37 -0.16
CA SER A 339 -0.10 -0.90 0.81
C SER A 339 -0.81 -2.16 0.28
N GLU A 340 -1.32 -2.97 1.20
CA GLU A 340 -2.24 -4.05 0.85
C GLU A 340 -3.51 -3.47 0.20
N LYS A 341 -4.09 -4.24 -0.73
CA LYS A 341 -5.29 -3.85 -1.46
C LYS A 341 -6.48 -3.82 -0.51
N ALA A 342 -6.90 -2.63 -0.10
CA ALA A 342 -8.13 -2.50 0.67
C ALA A 342 -9.32 -2.78 -0.25
N THR A 343 -9.85 -4.01 -0.20
CA THR A 343 -10.89 -4.50 -1.10
C THR A 343 -12.26 -4.42 -0.44
N TYR A 344 -13.20 -3.79 -1.13
CA TYR A 344 -14.62 -3.82 -0.80
C TYR A 344 -15.35 -4.61 -1.87
N SER A 345 -16.09 -5.63 -1.43
CA SER A 345 -17.04 -6.37 -2.27
C SER A 345 -18.44 -5.99 -1.84
N HIS A 346 -19.23 -5.44 -2.76
CA HIS A 346 -20.58 -4.99 -2.42
C HIS A 346 -21.56 -6.18 -2.29
N PRO A 347 -22.65 -6.05 -1.52
CA PRO A 347 -23.65 -7.09 -1.38
C PRO A 347 -24.25 -7.54 -2.73
N PRO A 348 -24.80 -8.78 -2.83
CA PRO A 348 -25.28 -9.34 -4.09
C PRO A 348 -26.55 -8.67 -4.65
N PHE A 349 -27.27 -7.90 -3.83
CA PHE A 349 -28.47 -7.14 -4.22
C PHE A 349 -28.13 -5.71 -4.68
N GLU A 350 -26.86 -5.38 -4.81
CA GLU A 350 -26.37 -4.11 -5.34
C GLU A 350 -25.45 -4.39 -6.52
N LYS A 351 -25.38 -3.45 -7.46
CA LYS A 351 -24.54 -3.57 -8.64
C LYS A 351 -23.97 -2.22 -9.03
N MET A 352 -22.68 -2.17 -9.30
CA MET A 352 -22.06 -1.03 -9.97
C MET A 352 -22.34 -1.11 -11.47
N ILE A 353 -22.63 0.04 -12.08
CA ILE A 353 -22.84 0.17 -13.53
C ILE A 353 -21.62 0.84 -14.15
N GLY A 354 -21.29 0.42 -15.37
CA GLY A 354 -20.33 1.10 -16.23
C GLY A 354 -19.03 0.35 -16.42
N TRP A 355 -18.03 1.08 -16.89
CA TRP A 355 -16.72 0.54 -17.24
C TRP A 355 -15.84 0.30 -16.01
N LYS A 356 -14.83 -0.55 -16.15
CA LYS A 356 -13.73 -0.58 -15.17
C LYS A 356 -13.08 0.80 -15.16
N LYS A 357 -12.79 1.35 -13.98
CA LYS A 357 -12.12 2.66 -13.84
C LYS A 357 -10.89 2.52 -12.96
N VAL A 358 -9.77 3.09 -13.40
CA VAL A 358 -8.54 3.23 -12.61
C VAL A 358 -8.36 4.72 -12.31
N ILE A 359 -8.55 5.08 -11.05
CA ILE A 359 -8.71 6.46 -10.61
C ILE A 359 -7.44 6.86 -9.87
N HIS A 360 -6.68 7.80 -10.41
CA HIS A 360 -5.35 8.18 -9.92
C HIS A 360 -5.45 9.50 -9.15
N PHE A 361 -4.90 9.51 -7.94
CA PHE A 361 -4.71 10.71 -7.14
C PHE A 361 -3.25 11.15 -7.21
N ASP A 362 -3.01 12.44 -7.42
CA ASP A 362 -1.68 13.03 -7.34
C ASP A 362 -1.21 13.19 -5.88
N ARG A 363 0.04 13.64 -5.70
CA ARG A 363 0.64 13.92 -4.38
C ARG A 363 -0.10 14.98 -3.54
N TYR A 364 -1.03 15.73 -4.12
CA TYR A 364 -1.85 16.74 -3.46
C TYR A 364 -3.28 16.24 -3.21
N GLY A 365 -3.58 15.00 -3.58
CA GLY A 365 -4.90 14.40 -3.45
C GLY A 365 -5.92 14.93 -4.46
N HIS A 366 -5.48 15.61 -5.53
CA HIS A 366 -6.32 15.91 -6.68
C HIS A 366 -6.40 14.69 -7.60
N LEU A 367 -7.37 14.68 -8.52
CA LEU A 367 -7.30 13.70 -9.62
C LEU A 367 -6.10 14.04 -10.49
N ASP A 368 -5.25 13.05 -10.75
CA ASP A 368 -4.03 13.26 -11.53
C ASP A 368 -4.40 13.68 -12.97
N PRO A 369 -4.05 14.91 -13.40
CA PRO A 369 -4.45 15.44 -14.69
C PRO A 369 -3.83 14.71 -15.88
N VAL A 370 -2.79 13.89 -15.66
CA VAL A 370 -2.22 13.01 -16.69
C VAL A 370 -3.24 11.93 -17.10
N PHE A 371 -4.08 11.50 -16.17
CA PHE A 371 -5.04 10.41 -16.38
C PHE A 371 -6.49 10.90 -16.41
N HIS A 372 -6.80 12.02 -15.75
CA HIS A 372 -8.17 12.47 -15.50
C HIS A 372 -8.36 13.95 -15.88
N GLU A 373 -9.04 14.20 -16.98
CA GLU A 373 -9.40 15.57 -17.40
C GLU A 373 -10.76 16.05 -16.85
N LYS A 374 -11.60 15.11 -16.40
CA LYS A 374 -13.00 15.35 -16.03
C LYS A 374 -13.32 14.72 -14.68
N ASN A 375 -14.43 15.16 -14.10
CA ASN A 375 -14.99 14.56 -12.90
C ASN A 375 -15.38 13.10 -13.18
N ILE A 376 -15.20 12.25 -12.16
CA ILE A 376 -15.49 10.83 -12.26
C ILE A 376 -16.84 10.54 -11.62
N ARG A 377 -17.60 9.66 -12.26
CA ARG A 377 -18.92 9.22 -11.82
C ARG A 377 -18.90 7.71 -11.61
N ILE A 378 -19.42 7.27 -10.46
CA ILE A 378 -19.65 5.86 -10.16
C ILE A 378 -21.11 5.71 -9.77
N VAL A 379 -21.81 4.79 -10.43
CA VAL A 379 -23.24 4.55 -10.20
C VAL A 379 -23.41 3.21 -9.51
N LEU A 380 -23.97 3.24 -8.31
CA LEU A 380 -24.39 2.06 -7.58
C LEU A 380 -25.91 1.96 -7.64
N VAL A 381 -26.43 0.83 -8.11
CA VAL A 381 -27.87 0.56 -8.17
C VAL A 381 -28.25 -0.61 -7.29
N GLU A 382 -29.44 -0.55 -6.72
CA GLU A 382 -30.06 -1.69 -6.08
C GLU A 382 -30.73 -2.57 -7.14
N VAL A 383 -30.46 -3.87 -7.07
CA VAL A 383 -31.01 -4.87 -7.96
C VAL A 383 -32.04 -5.69 -7.17
N SER A 384 -33.30 -5.71 -7.63
CA SER A 384 -34.34 -6.55 -7.03
C SER A 384 -34.17 -8.02 -7.43
N ASP A 385 -34.72 -8.93 -6.62
CA ASP A 385 -34.80 -10.37 -6.95
C ASP A 385 -35.46 -10.61 -8.33
N ASP A 386 -36.46 -9.79 -8.69
CA ASP A 386 -37.14 -9.84 -10.01
C ASP A 386 -36.23 -9.47 -11.19
N HIS A 387 -35.19 -8.65 -10.96
CA HIS A 387 -34.23 -8.27 -11.99
C HIS A 387 -33.30 -9.43 -12.34
N PHE A 388 -32.88 -10.21 -11.35
CA PHE A 388 -32.11 -11.44 -11.56
C PHE A 388 -32.93 -12.49 -12.32
N ALA A 389 -34.20 -12.70 -11.93
CA ALA A 389 -35.11 -13.60 -12.62
C ALA A 389 -35.38 -13.19 -14.08
N ARG A 390 -35.50 -11.88 -14.35
CA ARG A 390 -35.62 -11.36 -15.73
C ARG A 390 -34.33 -11.48 -16.52
N GLN A 391 -33.16 -11.29 -15.91
CA GLN A 391 -31.87 -11.47 -16.58
C GLN A 391 -31.58 -12.93 -16.92
N GLU A 392 -31.87 -13.88 -16.04
CA GLU A 392 -31.80 -15.31 -16.36
C GLU A 392 -32.74 -15.67 -17.53
N ALA A 393 -33.99 -15.20 -17.49
CA ALA A 393 -34.96 -15.43 -18.56
C ALA A 393 -34.57 -14.76 -19.91
N LEU A 394 -33.87 -13.63 -19.87
CA LEU A 394 -33.33 -12.94 -21.05
C LEU A 394 -32.02 -13.57 -21.56
N ALA A 395 -31.18 -14.08 -20.66
CA ALA A 395 -29.94 -14.79 -20.98
C ALA A 395 -30.23 -16.16 -21.61
N GLU A 396 -31.27 -16.86 -21.16
CA GLU A 396 -31.77 -18.07 -21.82
C GLU A 396 -32.28 -17.79 -23.25
N LYS A 397 -32.88 -16.62 -23.49
CA LYS A 397 -33.37 -16.21 -24.82
C LYS A 397 -32.29 -15.72 -25.77
N LYS A 398 -31.12 -15.29 -25.29
CA LYS A 398 -30.02 -14.72 -26.09
C LYS A 398 -28.92 -15.73 -26.47
N LYS A 399 -29.21 -17.04 -26.50
CA LYS A 399 -28.27 -18.05 -27.02
C LYS A 399 -28.04 -18.00 -28.55
N SER A 400 -28.53 -16.99 -29.28
CA SER A 400 -28.20 -16.80 -30.69
C SER A 400 -27.94 -15.34 -31.08
N SER A 401 -26.86 -14.76 -30.57
CA SER A 401 -26.05 -13.82 -31.38
C SER A 401 -24.65 -13.78 -30.80
N ARG A 402 -23.65 -14.04 -31.67
CA ARG A 402 -22.20 -13.94 -31.47
C ARG A 402 -21.77 -13.24 -30.17
N ALA A 403 -20.94 -13.94 -29.40
CA ALA A 403 -20.21 -13.49 -28.21
C ALA A 403 -19.77 -12.02 -28.32
N GLN A 404 -20.57 -11.14 -27.74
CA GLN A 404 -20.20 -9.77 -27.45
C GLN A 404 -19.40 -9.87 -26.16
N THR A 405 -18.07 -9.87 -26.29
CA THR A 405 -17.14 -9.99 -25.16
C THR A 405 -17.52 -9.01 -24.07
N ASP A 406 -17.30 -9.42 -22.83
CA ASP A 406 -17.65 -8.78 -21.58
C ASP A 406 -17.01 -7.39 -21.40
N ARG A 407 -17.46 -6.41 -22.20
CA ARG A 407 -16.77 -5.14 -22.43
C ARG A 407 -16.48 -4.31 -21.18
N PHE A 408 -17.22 -4.53 -20.08
CA PHE A 408 -17.04 -3.84 -18.80
C PHE A 408 -15.93 -4.43 -17.90
N GLU A 409 -15.23 -5.47 -18.34
CA GLU A 409 -13.98 -5.92 -17.71
C GLU A 409 -12.79 -5.01 -17.99
N LEU A 410 -12.84 -4.31 -19.13
CA LEU A 410 -11.83 -3.37 -19.57
C LEU A 410 -12.22 -1.94 -19.17
N THR A 411 -11.24 -1.07 -19.07
CA THR A 411 -11.48 0.37 -19.09
C THR A 411 -12.01 0.78 -20.46
N PHE A 412 -12.70 1.93 -20.54
CA PHE A 412 -13.22 2.42 -21.82
C PHE A 412 -12.10 2.59 -22.86
N GLN A 413 -10.93 3.09 -22.45
CA GLN A 413 -9.77 3.23 -23.32
C GLN A 413 -9.22 1.87 -23.77
N GLU A 414 -9.00 0.92 -22.85
CA GLU A 414 -8.56 -0.43 -23.19
C GLU A 414 -9.52 -1.11 -24.19
N TRP A 415 -10.83 -0.83 -24.09
CA TRP A 415 -11.83 -1.30 -25.04
C TRP A 415 -11.74 -0.61 -26.40
N LEU A 416 -11.59 0.73 -26.45
CA LEU A 416 -11.38 1.47 -27.69
C LEU A 416 -10.14 0.98 -28.43
N ASP A 417 -9.05 0.70 -27.71
CA ASP A 417 -7.80 0.19 -28.27
C ASP A 417 -7.93 -1.20 -28.92
N THR A 418 -9.03 -1.93 -28.67
CA THR A 418 -9.34 -3.19 -29.37
C THR A 418 -9.89 -2.99 -30.77
N TRP A 419 -10.31 -1.76 -31.12
CA TRP A 419 -10.85 -1.44 -32.44
C TRP A 419 -9.75 -1.01 -33.41
N PRO A 420 -9.85 -1.39 -34.69
CA PRO A 420 -9.06 -0.76 -35.75
C PRO A 420 -9.32 0.76 -35.77
N PRO A 421 -8.31 1.61 -36.05
CA PRO A 421 -8.47 3.07 -36.08
C PRO A 421 -9.61 3.53 -37.01
N ASP A 422 -9.80 2.81 -38.11
CA ASP A 422 -10.74 3.11 -39.20
C ASP A 422 -12.19 2.69 -38.89
N GLU A 423 -12.39 1.86 -37.85
CA GLU A 423 -13.69 1.35 -37.42
C GLU A 423 -14.08 1.85 -36.01
N MET A 424 -13.32 2.82 -35.48
CA MET A 424 -13.49 3.28 -34.10
C MET A 424 -14.87 3.93 -33.91
N PRO A 425 -15.66 3.47 -32.93
CA PRO A 425 -16.98 4.01 -32.69
C PRO A 425 -16.90 5.40 -32.04
N ASP A 426 -17.71 6.34 -32.54
CA ASP A 426 -17.87 7.67 -31.95
C ASP A 426 -18.79 7.60 -30.72
N LEU A 427 -18.23 7.13 -29.61
CA LEU A 427 -18.94 6.93 -28.35
C LEU A 427 -18.28 7.71 -27.22
N VAL A 428 -19.09 8.26 -26.33
CA VAL A 428 -18.66 8.91 -25.10
C VAL A 428 -18.95 7.99 -23.93
N GLU A 429 -17.94 7.71 -23.10
CA GLU A 429 -18.03 6.81 -21.95
C GLU A 429 -19.27 7.08 -21.07
N GLU A 430 -19.52 8.35 -20.73
CA GLU A 430 -20.64 8.75 -19.87
C GLU A 430 -22.01 8.56 -20.54
N GLU A 431 -22.11 8.71 -21.86
CA GLU A 431 -23.36 8.51 -22.61
C GLU A 431 -23.76 7.04 -22.66
N GLU A 432 -22.79 6.15 -22.88
CA GLU A 432 -22.99 4.70 -22.80
C GLU A 432 -23.44 4.26 -21.39
N GLU A 433 -22.81 4.80 -20.35
CA GLU A 433 -23.21 4.51 -18.97
C GLU A 433 -24.64 5.00 -18.66
N ARG A 434 -25.01 6.19 -19.17
CA ARG A 434 -26.36 6.76 -19.01
C ARG A 434 -27.42 5.98 -19.79
N ASP A 435 -27.14 5.52 -21.02
CA ASP A 435 -28.09 4.66 -21.76
C ASP A 435 -28.41 3.39 -20.97
N ILE A 436 -27.38 2.71 -20.44
CA ILE A 436 -27.58 1.48 -19.67
C ILE A 436 -28.39 1.76 -18.40
N GLU A 437 -28.07 2.86 -17.71
CA GLU A 437 -28.81 3.31 -16.54
C GLU A 437 -30.29 3.54 -16.86
N GLU A 438 -30.62 4.26 -17.94
CA GLU A 438 -32.00 4.57 -18.33
C GLU A 438 -32.75 3.34 -18.89
N ARG A 439 -32.10 2.57 -19.75
CA ARG A 439 -32.72 1.44 -20.46
C ARG A 439 -32.92 0.21 -19.58
N VAL A 440 -31.97 -0.06 -18.67
CA VAL A 440 -31.95 -1.29 -17.86
C VAL A 440 -32.34 -1.03 -16.41
N TYR A 441 -31.98 0.14 -15.86
CA TYR A 441 -32.08 0.43 -14.43
C TYR A 441 -32.90 1.70 -14.12
N SER A 442 -33.75 2.18 -15.04
CA SER A 442 -34.51 3.43 -14.85
C SER A 442 -35.37 3.47 -13.60
N GLN A 443 -35.89 2.31 -13.17
CA GLN A 443 -36.74 2.18 -11.98
C GLN A 443 -35.96 1.75 -10.72
N ALA A 444 -34.65 1.51 -10.84
CA ALA A 444 -33.84 1.08 -9.72
C ALA A 444 -33.50 2.26 -8.80
N ARG A 445 -33.47 2.00 -7.49
CA ARG A 445 -32.88 2.95 -6.54
C ARG A 445 -31.38 3.02 -6.81
N LYS A 446 -30.83 4.23 -6.78
CA LYS A 446 -29.43 4.48 -7.15
C LYS A 446 -28.77 5.49 -6.22
N LYS A 447 -27.45 5.34 -6.10
CA LYS A 447 -26.55 6.31 -5.50
C LYS A 447 -25.45 6.64 -6.49
N ILE A 448 -25.18 7.94 -6.64
CA ILE A 448 -24.15 8.43 -7.55
C ILE A 448 -23.02 8.99 -6.72
N ILE A 449 -21.87 8.34 -6.79
CA ILE A 449 -20.63 8.84 -6.19
C ILE A 449 -19.92 9.67 -7.26
N LYS A 450 -19.65 10.94 -6.95
CA LYS A 450 -18.92 11.88 -7.82
C LYS A 450 -17.60 12.25 -7.18
N ILE A 451 -16.54 12.26 -7.98
CA ILE A 451 -15.21 12.72 -7.59
C ILE A 451 -14.88 13.89 -8.51
N ASP A 452 -14.68 15.07 -7.94
CA ASP A 452 -14.27 16.23 -8.73
C ASP A 452 -12.76 16.21 -9.04
N THR A 453 -12.30 17.11 -9.90
CA THR A 453 -10.88 17.25 -10.26
C THR A 453 -9.98 17.56 -9.05
N LEU A 454 -10.52 18.10 -7.96
CA LEU A 454 -9.81 18.32 -6.69
C LEU A 454 -9.79 17.07 -5.78
N GLY A 455 -10.31 15.95 -6.28
CA GLY A 455 -10.42 14.68 -5.58
C GLY A 455 -11.50 14.65 -4.50
N VAL A 456 -12.37 15.66 -4.41
CA VAL A 456 -13.43 15.71 -3.39
C VAL A 456 -14.54 14.75 -3.77
N VAL A 457 -14.90 13.87 -2.83
CA VAL A 457 -15.88 12.81 -3.04
C VAL A 457 -17.22 13.21 -2.45
N SER A 458 -18.26 13.22 -3.28
CA SER A 458 -19.65 13.47 -2.88
C SER A 458 -20.57 12.32 -3.29
N VAL A 459 -21.62 12.08 -2.50
CA VAL A 459 -22.63 11.05 -2.76
C VAL A 459 -23.98 11.73 -2.93
N GLN A 460 -24.65 11.45 -4.05
CA GLN A 460 -25.99 11.97 -4.40
C GLN A 460 -26.98 10.81 -4.35
#